data_AF-A0A7W1UI85-F1
#
_entry.id   AF-A0A7W1UI85-F1
#
_cell.length_a   1.000
_cell.length_b   1.000
_cell.length_c   1.000
_cell.angle_alpha   90.00
_cell.angle_beta   90.00
_cell.angle_gamma   90.00
#
_symmetry.space_group_name_H-M   'P 1'
#
loop_
_entity.id
_entity.type
_entity.pdbx_description
1 polymer ?
#
loop_
_entity_poly.entity_id
_entity_poly.type
_entity_poly.pdbx_seq_one_letter_code
_entity_poly.pdbx_strand_id
1 'polypeptide(L)'
;MKKSPIPEEEAERELSDIFHDIRQTFRISGINLNFRKWATYHKFFPVLWEAIRPIAETRVFEDSSDHIRALAAQLADRLPRLKITPSVFL
;
A
#
# COMPACT_ATOMS: atom_id res chain seq x y z
N MET A 1 -19.91 -7.60 -10.50
CA MET A 1 -19.91 -7.98 -9.07
C MET A 1 -18.67 -7.37 -8.41
N LYS A 2 -18.80 -6.57 -7.35
CA LYS A 2 -17.65 -5.92 -6.67
C LYS A 2 -16.90 -7.00 -5.86
N LYS A 3 -15.66 -7.33 -6.22
CA LYS A 3 -14.85 -8.31 -5.48
C LYS A 3 -14.31 -7.70 -4.18
N SER A 4 -14.51 -8.31 -3.01
CA SER A 4 -13.92 -7.83 -1.76
C SER A 4 -12.41 -8.09 -1.74
N PRO A 5 -11.58 -7.23 -1.09
CA PRO A 5 -10.16 -7.51 -0.91
C PRO A 5 -9.95 -8.85 -0.19
N ILE A 6 -8.92 -9.61 -0.59
CA ILE A 6 -8.56 -10.87 0.06
C ILE A 6 -7.85 -10.56 1.39
N PRO A 7 -8.35 -11.02 2.54
CA PRO A 7 -7.64 -10.92 3.82
C PRO A 7 -6.29 -11.65 3.79
N GLU A 8 -5.33 -11.21 4.61
CA GLU A 8 -3.97 -11.79 4.56
C GLU A 8 -3.94 -13.23 5.06
N GLU A 9 -4.79 -13.52 6.05
CA GLU A 9 -5.01 -14.83 6.65
C GLU A 9 -5.68 -15.83 5.71
N GLU A 10 -6.37 -15.35 4.67
CA GLU A 10 -7.02 -16.18 3.65
C GLU A 10 -6.10 -16.41 2.43
N ALA A 11 -4.89 -15.83 2.42
CA ALA A 11 -3.93 -16.01 1.33
C ALA A 11 -3.25 -17.38 1.44
N GLU A 12 -3.59 -18.28 0.51
CA GLU A 12 -2.99 -19.61 0.41
C GLU A 12 -2.03 -19.72 -0.78
N ARG A 13 -1.07 -20.66 -0.67
CA ARG A 13 -0.17 -21.09 -1.76
C ARG A 13 0.55 -19.89 -2.40
N GLU A 14 0.55 -19.83 -3.74
CA GLU A 14 1.19 -18.78 -4.55
C GLU A 14 0.83 -17.36 -4.08
N LEU A 15 -0.42 -17.12 -3.64
CA LEU A 15 -0.80 -15.80 -3.16
C LEU A 15 -0.11 -15.45 -1.84
N SER A 16 0.07 -16.43 -0.95
CA SER A 16 0.81 -16.26 0.30
C SER A 16 2.27 -15.93 0.05
N ASP A 17 2.88 -16.58 -0.95
CA ASP A 17 4.27 -16.34 -1.36
C ASP A 17 4.42 -14.92 -1.93
N ILE A 18 3.52 -14.49 -2.81
CA ILE A 18 3.51 -13.12 -3.35
C ILE A 18 3.31 -12.09 -2.23
N PHE A 19 2.41 -12.34 -1.29
CA PHE A 19 2.22 -11.44 -0.13
C PHE A 19 3.48 -11.40 0.76
N HIS A 20 4.16 -12.52 0.95
CA HIS A 20 5.44 -12.54 1.65
C HIS A 20 6.48 -11.68 0.92
N ASP A 21 6.61 -11.85 -0.40
CA ASP A 21 7.59 -11.12 -1.22
C ASP A 21 7.32 -9.60 -1.26
N ILE A 22 6.05 -9.19 -1.34
CA ILE A 22 5.63 -7.78 -1.21
C ILE A 22 6.08 -7.20 0.13
N ARG A 23 5.91 -7.95 1.24
CA ARG A 23 6.35 -7.48 2.57
C ARG A 23 7.85 -7.32 2.65
N GLN A 24 8.62 -8.26 2.08
CA GLN A 24 10.09 -8.17 2.08
C GLN A 24 10.56 -7.00 1.21
N THR A 25 9.99 -6.86 0.01
CA THR A 25 10.36 -5.83 -0.97
C THR A 25 10.10 -4.42 -0.41
N PHE A 26 8.91 -4.16 0.13
CA PHE A 26 8.57 -2.85 0.68
C PHE A 26 8.92 -2.66 2.16
N ARG A 27 9.40 -3.72 2.83
CA ARG A 27 9.74 -3.73 4.26
C ARG A 27 8.59 -3.27 5.16
N ILE A 28 7.38 -3.78 4.85
CA ILE A 28 6.13 -3.45 5.54
C ILE A 28 5.60 -4.66 6.33
N SER A 29 4.88 -4.40 7.42
CA SER A 29 4.31 -5.45 8.29
C SER A 29 3.00 -6.07 7.77
N GLY A 30 2.26 -5.36 6.92
CA GLY A 30 0.99 -5.82 6.36
C GLY A 30 0.81 -5.42 4.91
N ILE A 31 -0.15 -6.04 4.23
CA ILE A 31 -0.40 -5.84 2.81
C ILE A 31 -1.37 -4.68 2.59
N ASN A 32 -0.92 -3.70 1.81
CA ASN A 32 -1.74 -2.58 1.40
C ASN A 32 -3.06 -3.06 0.76
N LEU A 33 -4.16 -2.37 1.06
CA LEU A 33 -5.51 -2.66 0.56
C LEU A 33 -5.56 -2.86 -0.96
N ASN A 34 -4.76 -2.10 -1.72
CA ASN A 34 -4.72 -2.18 -3.18
C ASN A 34 -4.22 -3.56 -3.65
N PHE A 35 -3.13 -4.08 -3.07
CA PHE A 35 -2.62 -5.42 -3.41
C PHE A 35 -3.64 -6.50 -3.03
N ARG A 36 -4.25 -6.41 -1.84
CA ARG A 36 -5.34 -7.33 -1.42
C ARG A 36 -6.54 -7.29 -2.34
N LYS A 37 -6.86 -6.13 -2.91
CA LYS A 37 -7.93 -5.97 -3.89
C LYS A 37 -7.55 -6.56 -5.25
N TRP A 38 -6.33 -6.33 -5.72
CA TRP A 38 -5.87 -6.86 -7.01
C TRP A 38 -5.67 -8.37 -6.98
N ALA A 39 -5.33 -8.95 -5.82
CA ALA A 39 -5.25 -10.39 -5.59
C ALA A 39 -6.53 -11.15 -5.96
N THR A 40 -7.68 -10.47 -5.97
CA THR A 40 -8.97 -11.05 -6.42
C THR A 40 -9.00 -11.40 -7.92
N TYR A 41 -7.98 -10.97 -8.68
CA TYR A 41 -7.76 -11.32 -10.09
C TYR A 41 -6.56 -12.27 -10.21
N HIS A 42 -6.78 -13.55 -9.87
CA HIS A 42 -5.73 -14.57 -9.73
C HIS A 42 -4.74 -14.71 -10.89
N LYS A 43 -5.16 -14.44 -12.14
CA LYS A 43 -4.25 -14.49 -13.30
C LYS A 43 -3.47 -13.20 -13.53
N PHE A 44 -4.03 -12.08 -13.09
CA PHE A 44 -3.46 -10.75 -13.31
C PHE A 44 -2.47 -10.38 -12.21
N PHE A 45 -2.82 -10.68 -10.96
CA PHE A 45 -2.04 -10.23 -9.81
C PHE A 45 -0.58 -10.73 -9.79
N PRO A 46 -0.28 -12.01 -10.08
CA PRO A 46 1.10 -12.47 -10.17
C PRO A 46 1.89 -11.74 -11.26
N VAL A 47 1.29 -11.58 -12.45
CA VAL A 47 1.92 -10.87 -13.58
C VAL A 47 2.19 -9.40 -13.26
N LEU A 48 1.25 -8.75 -12.56
CA LEU A 48 1.41 -7.38 -12.09
C LEU A 48 2.59 -7.29 -11.11
N TRP A 49 2.66 -8.22 -10.15
CA TRP A 49 3.73 -8.20 -9.14
C TRP A 49 5.11 -8.43 -9.78
N GLU A 50 5.23 -9.41 -10.66
CA GLU A 50 6.47 -9.68 -11.42
C GLU A 50 6.97 -8.45 -12.18
N ALA A 51 6.06 -7.63 -12.72
CA ALA A 51 6.43 -6.39 -13.40
C ALA A 51 6.85 -5.27 -12.45
N ILE A 52 6.22 -5.17 -11.26
CA ILE A 52 6.49 -4.10 -10.28
C ILE A 52 7.75 -4.38 -9.48
N ARG A 53 7.92 -5.63 -9.03
CA ARG A 53 8.99 -6.04 -8.11
C ARG A 53 10.39 -5.53 -8.50
N PRO A 54 10.90 -5.73 -9.73
CA PRO A 54 12.25 -5.29 -10.07
C PRO A 54 12.40 -3.76 -10.03
N ILE A 55 11.31 -3.00 -10.17
CA ILE A 55 11.31 -1.54 -10.03
C ILE A 55 11.31 -1.17 -8.55
N ALA A 56 10.49 -1.83 -7.75
CA ALA A 56 10.35 -1.58 -6.31
C ALA A 56 11.66 -1.86 -5.53
N GLU A 57 12.48 -2.79 -6.00
CA GLU A 57 13.79 -3.10 -5.41
C GLU A 57 14.90 -2.10 -5.81
N THR A 58 14.62 -1.13 -6.68
CA THR A 58 15.64 -0.15 -7.12
C THR A 58 15.86 0.98 -6.13
N ARG A 59 17.09 1.52 -6.14
CA ARG A 59 17.42 2.74 -5.41
C ARG A 59 16.56 3.94 -5.85
N VAL A 60 16.24 4.03 -7.14
CA VAL A 60 15.41 5.11 -7.71
C VAL A 60 14.01 5.11 -7.10
N PHE A 61 13.42 3.93 -6.89
CA PHE A 61 12.11 3.80 -6.26
C PHE A 61 12.14 4.27 -4.79
N GLU A 62 13.18 3.88 -4.05
CA GLU A 62 13.37 4.32 -2.65
C GLU A 62 13.57 5.83 -2.56
N ASP A 63 14.47 6.41 -3.37
CA ASP A 63 14.72 7.85 -3.38
C ASP A 63 13.47 8.65 -3.78
N SER A 64 12.67 8.13 -4.72
CA SER A 64 11.39 8.74 -5.11
C SER A 64 10.36 8.67 -3.98
N SER A 65 10.33 7.56 -3.25
CA SER A 65 9.45 7.38 -2.08
C SER A 65 9.83 8.33 -0.95
N ASP A 66 11.13 8.52 -0.70
CA ASP A 66 11.66 9.48 0.26
C ASP A 66 11.29 10.92 -0.13
N HIS A 67 11.41 11.26 -1.42
CA HIS A 67 11.02 12.56 -1.93
C HIS A 67 9.54 12.86 -1.69
N ILE A 68 8.65 11.92 -2.02
CA ILE A 68 7.20 12.07 -1.80
C ILE A 68 6.90 12.21 -0.30
N ARG A 69 7.57 11.43 0.56
CA ARG A 69 7.38 11.51 2.02
C ARG A 69 7.79 12.87 2.58
N ALA A 70 8.94 13.39 2.15
CA ALA A 70 9.41 14.70 2.55
C ALA A 70 8.47 15.81 2.08
N LEU A 71 8.00 15.74 0.83
CA LEU A 71 7.04 16.70 0.28
C LEU A 71 5.72 16.67 1.06
N ALA A 72 5.20 15.48 1.38
CA ALA A 72 3.96 15.33 2.15
C ALA A 72 4.07 15.98 3.53
N ALA A 73 5.19 15.77 4.25
CA ALA A 73 5.43 16.42 5.53
C ALA A 73 5.48 17.95 5.42
N GLN A 74 6.21 18.47 4.43
CA GLN A 74 6.31 19.91 4.19
C GLN A 74 4.94 20.56 3.86
N LEU A 75 4.09 19.85 3.12
CA LEU A 75 2.75 20.34 2.79
C LEU A 75 1.82 20.28 4.01
N ALA A 76 1.92 19.22 4.82
CA ALA A 76 1.15 19.07 6.04
C ALA A 76 1.46 20.18 7.06
N ASP A 77 2.72 20.57 7.21
CA ASP A 77 3.14 21.66 8.10
C ASP A 77 2.53 23.02 7.72
N ARG A 78 2.13 23.19 6.46
CA ARG A 78 1.49 24.41 5.96
C ARG A 78 -0.03 24.40 6.13
N LEU A 79 -0.61 23.30 6.59
CA LEU A 79 -2.05 23.23 6.80
C LEU A 79 -2.45 24.12 7.98
N PRO A 80 -3.52 24.92 7.85
CA PRO A 80 -4.04 25.68 8.96
C PRO A 80 -4.52 24.71 10.06
N ARG A 81 -4.41 25.13 11.32
CA ARG A 81 -5.00 24.37 12.43
C ARG A 81 -6.49 24.15 12.17
N LEU A 82 -6.94 22.91 12.34
CA LEU A 82 -8.34 22.58 12.22
C LEU A 82 -9.12 23.41 13.24
N LYS A 83 -10.02 24.28 12.77
CA LYS A 83 -10.96 24.99 13.63
C LYS A 83 -12.05 24.00 14.01
N ILE A 84 -11.85 23.27 15.09
CA ILE A 84 -12.91 22.44 15.68
C ILE A 84 -13.79 23.37 16.50
N THR A 85 -14.97 23.69 15.98
CA THR A 85 -16.03 24.28 16.81
C THR A 85 -16.61 23.16 17.66
N PRO A 86 -16.55 23.21 19.00
CA PRO A 86 -17.20 22.22 19.85
C PRO A 86 -18.71 22.31 19.62
N SER A 87 -19.29 21.34 18.94
CA SER A 87 -20.73 21.12 19.01
C SER A 87 -21.00 20.52 20.38
N VAL A 88 -21.38 21.38 21.32
CA VAL A 88 -21.94 20.98 22.61
C VAL A 88 -23.21 20.18 22.29
N PHE A 89 -23.15 18.87 22.48
CA PHE A 89 -24.35 18.04 22.56
C PHE A 89 -25.05 18.41 23.87
N LEU A 90 -26.19 19.10 23.75
CA LEU A 90 -27.22 19.22 24.79
C LEU A 90 -28.17 18.04 24.70
#